data_AF-A0A5C8BYX0-F1
#
_entry.id   AF-A0A5C8BYX0-F1
#
_cell.length_a   1.000
_cell.length_b   1.000
_cell.length_c   1.000
_cell.angle_alpha   90.00
_cell.angle_beta   90.00
_cell.angle_gamma   90.00
#
_symmetry.space_group_name_H-M   'P 1'
#
loop_
_entity.id
_entity.type
_entity.pdbx_description
1 polymer ?
#
loop_
_entity_poly.entity_id
_entity_poly.type
_entity_poly.pdbx_seq_one_letter_code
_entity_poly.pdbx_strand_id
1 'polypeptide(L)' 'MPRSNRFKFLDLFAGIGGFHAALEQLGGELQMAVEIDPRARETYKLTW' A
#
# COMPACT_ATOMS: atom_id res chain seq x y z
N MET A 1 -5.94 19.45 -17.96
CA MET A 1 -5.45 18.19 -17.37
C MET A 1 -6.41 17.79 -16.26
N PRO A 2 -6.93 16.54 -16.21
CA PRO A 2 -7.76 16.12 -15.10
C PRO A 2 -6.92 16.22 -13.82
N ARG A 3 -7.47 16.85 -12.77
CA ARG A 3 -6.80 16.95 -11.47
C ARG A 3 -6.62 15.52 -10.96
N SER A 4 -5.38 15.05 -10.88
CA SER A 4 -5.06 13.84 -10.12
C SER A 4 -5.45 14.11 -8.67
N ASN A 5 -6.61 13.61 -8.26
CA ASN A 5 -7.09 13.79 -6.91
C ASN A 5 -6.33 12.81 -6.03
N ARG A 6 -5.08 13.16 -5.69
CA ARG A 6 -4.25 12.39 -4.77
C ARG A 6 -5.04 12.15 -3.50
N PHE A 7 -5.10 10.90 -3.08
CA PHE A 7 -5.78 10.48 -1.86
C PHE A 7 -4.80 9.73 -0.96
N LYS A 8 -5.08 9.70 0.33
CA LYS A 8 -4.28 8.98 1.32
C LYS A 8 -5.00 7.72 1.74
N PHE A 9 -4.26 6.66 2.02
CA PHE A 9 -4.85 5.42 2.50
C PHE A 9 -3.96 4.69 3.52
N LEU A 10 -4.58 3.74 4.22
CA LEU A 10 -3.92 2.78 5.10
C LEU A 10 -4.16 1.39 4.52
N ASP A 11 -3.12 0.57 4.46
CA ASP A 11 -3.20 -0.82 3.99
C ASP A 11 -3.30 -1.75 5.22
N LEU A 12 -4.53 -2.18 5.54
CA LEU A 12 -4.77 -3.08 6.68
C LEU A 12 -4.88 -4.52 6.18
N PHE A 13 -4.24 -5.44 6.89
CA PHE A 13 -4.06 -6.83 6.43
C PHE A 13 -3.28 -6.86 5.12
N ALA A 14 -2.19 -6.10 5.11
CA ALA A 14 -1.47 -5.72 3.90
C ALA A 14 -0.86 -6.92 3.15
N GLY A 15 -0.67 -8.06 3.82
CA GLY A 15 -0.04 -9.24 3.25
C GLY A 15 1.33 -8.87 2.67
N ILE A 16 1.47 -9.04 1.35
CA ILE A 16 2.68 -8.69 0.59
C ILE A 16 2.52 -7.43 -0.29
N GLY A 17 1.41 -6.68 -0.15
CA GLY A 17 1.23 -5.35 -0.73
C GLY A 17 0.51 -5.27 -2.08
N GLY A 18 -0.40 -6.22 -2.37
CA GLY A 18 -1.23 -6.13 -3.59
C GLY A 18 -2.17 -4.92 -3.60
N PHE A 19 -2.72 -4.54 -2.44
CA PHE A 19 -3.58 -3.36 -2.31
C PHE A 19 -2.80 -2.06 -2.47
N HIS A 20 -1.64 -1.95 -1.82
CA HIS A 20 -0.70 -0.85 -2.05
C HIS A 20 -0.43 -0.64 -3.55
N ALA A 21 -0.07 -1.70 -4.28
CA ALA A 21 0.21 -1.62 -5.71
C ALA A 21 -0.93 -1.03 -6.55
N ALA A 22 -2.16 -1.48 -6.26
CA ALA A 22 -3.33 -1.04 -6.99
C ALA A 22 -3.65 0.43 -6.68
N LEU A 23 -3.56 0.84 -5.41
CA LEU A 23 -3.93 2.20 -5.00
C LEU A 23 -2.87 3.23 -5.39
N GLU A 24 -1.58 2.89 -5.37
CA GLU A 24 -0.52 3.77 -5.84
C GLU A 24 -0.71 4.13 -7.33
N GLN A 25 -1.05 3.15 -8.18
CA GLN A 25 -1.34 3.37 -9.60
C GLN A 25 -2.54 4.30 -9.84
N LEU A 26 -3.46 4.39 -8.88
CA LEU A 26 -4.62 5.29 -8.92
C LEU A 26 -4.34 6.67 -8.32
N GLY A 27 -3.10 6.93 -7.87
CA GLY A 27 -2.69 8.19 -7.24
C GLY A 27 -2.85 8.21 -5.72
N GLY A 28 -2.93 7.03 -5.09
CA GLY A 28 -2.94 6.87 -3.64
C GLY A 28 -1.56 7.03 -3.01
N GLU A 29 -1.50 7.73 -1.90
CA GLU A 29 -0.32 7.87 -1.04
C GLU A 29 -0.50 7.00 0.21
N LEU A 30 0.30 5.94 0.34
CA LEU A 30 0.29 5.09 1.52
C LEU A 30 0.77 5.89 2.75
N GLN A 31 0.01 5.85 3.84
CA GLN A 31 0.44 6.45 5.12
C GLN A 31 0.89 5.40 6.14
N MET A 32 0.35 4.19 6.08
CA MET A 32 0.70 3.08 6.97
C MET A 32 0.24 1.74 6.38
N ALA A 33 1.04 0.70 6.57
CA ALA A 33 0.64 -0.69 6.33
C ALA A 33 0.69 -1.49 7.63
N VAL A 34 -0.30 -2.35 7.86
CA VAL A 34 -0.41 -3.22 9.04
C VAL A 34 -0.57 -4.67 8.60
N GLU A 35 0.36 -5.51 9.05
CA GLU A 35 0.35 -6.95 8.82
C GLU A 35 0.84 -7.67 10.07
N ILE A 36 0.16 -8.75 10.44
CA ILE A 36 0.45 -9.54 11.65
C ILE A 36 1.51 -10.60 11.38
N ASP A 37 1.53 -11.18 10.19
CA ASP A 37 2.47 -12.23 9.82
C ASP A 37 3.88 -11.63 9.59
N PRO A 38 4.90 -12.08 10.34
CA PRO A 38 6.26 -11.54 10.19
C PRO A 38 6.88 -11.78 8.81
N ARG A 39 6.58 -12.90 8.15
CA ARG A 39 7.15 -13.24 6.83
C ARG A 39 6.50 -12.42 5.73
N ALA A 40 5.19 -12.20 5.82
CA ALA A 40 4.47 -11.31 4.91
C ALA A 40 5.01 -9.88 5.03
N ARG A 41 5.23 -9.37 6.24
CA ARG A 41 5.89 -8.06 6.47
C ARG A 41 7.28 -7.97 5.86
N GLU A 42 8.09 -9.02 6.00
CA GLU A 42 9.44 -9.05 5.44
C GLU A 42 9.40 -8.98 3.91
N THR A 43 8.48 -9.74 3.30
CA THR A 43 8.22 -9.69 1.85
C THR A 43 7.71 -8.33 1.40
N TYR A 44 6.78 -7.73 2.16
CA TYR A 44 6.25 -6.40 1.91
C TYR A 44 7.38 -5.36 1.85
N LYS A 45 8.27 -5.33 2.86
CA LYS A 45 9.42 -4.40 2.95
C LYS A 45 10.48 -4.56 1.86
N LEU A 46 10.55 -5.73 1.23
CA LEU A 46 11.46 -5.96 0.09
C LEU A 46 10.91 -5.36 -1.20
N THR A 47 9.60 -5.11 -1.26
CA THR A 47 8.90 -4.68 -2.48
C THR A 47 8.46 -3.21 -2.40
N TRP A 48 8.08 -2.73 -1.21
CA TRP A 48 7.49 -1.42 -0.93
C TRP A 48 8.25 -0.69 0.19
#